data_AF-A0A9D7ELJ1-F1
#
_entry.id   AF-A0A9D7ELJ1-F1
#
_cell.length_a   1.000
_cell.length_b   1.000
_cell.length_c   1.000
_cell.angle_alpha   90.00
_cell.angle_beta   90.00
_cell.angle_gamma   90.00
#
_symmetry.space_group_name_H-M   'P 1'
#
loop_
_entity.id
_entity.type
_entity.pdbx_description
1 polymer ?
#
loop_
_entity_poly.entity_id
_entity_poly.type
_entity_poly.pdbx_seq_one_letter_code
_entity_poly.pdbx_strand_id
1 'polypeptide(L)'
;MEAEAPVMVLAYQPPALFPAAFLAPWIRQFPADPDRSVEELADTDNHPGETIAIETIVVERASVRAASIGGQLTEAEMVAVLGEAGWPAALHAQALAVAWCESKWSPNADGDQGRSKGLFQLNAATWFWYAGVDPERWADPLVNARVAWATYQYDIGRGYEPWTQWSCKP
;
A
#
# COMPACT_ATOMS: atom_id res chain seq x y z
N MET A 1 42.69 5.18 5.46
CA MET A 1 41.96 5.18 6.74
C MET A 1 41.03 6.37 6.66
N GLU A 2 39.95 6.22 5.89
CA GLU A 2 38.97 7.28 5.65
C GLU A 2 37.78 7.03 6.56
N ALA A 3 37.42 8.06 7.33
CA ALA A 3 36.34 8.02 8.30
C ALA A 3 35.01 8.29 7.60
N GLU A 4 34.07 7.35 7.70
CA GLU A 4 32.68 7.55 7.28
C GLU A 4 31.98 8.53 8.23
N ALA A 5 31.32 9.54 7.67
CA ALA A 5 30.47 10.47 8.42
C ALA A 5 29.10 9.82 8.70
N PRO A 6 28.52 10.00 9.90
CA PRO A 6 27.23 9.41 10.22
C PRO A 6 26.08 10.12 9.46
N VAL A 7 25.23 9.32 8.82
CA VAL A 7 23.96 9.75 8.24
C VAL A 7 23.03 10.16 9.39
N MET A 8 22.79 11.46 9.56
CA MET A 8 21.73 11.94 10.46
C MET A 8 20.36 11.63 9.85
N VAL A 9 19.68 10.65 10.43
CA VAL A 9 18.24 10.44 10.23
C VAL A 9 17.51 11.61 10.88
N LEU A 10 17.11 12.60 10.07
CA LEU A 10 16.22 13.66 10.52
C LEU A 10 14.83 13.04 10.74
N ALA A 11 14.47 12.76 12.00
CA ALA A 11 13.11 12.40 12.35
C ALA A 11 12.19 13.60 12.00
N TYR A 12 11.40 13.47 10.94
CA TYR A 12 10.43 14.49 10.56
C TYR A 12 9.31 14.57 11.62
N GLN A 13 9.23 15.71 12.30
CA GLN A 13 8.06 16.09 13.09
C GLN A 13 7.04 16.76 12.17
N PRO A 14 5.82 16.20 11.99
CA PRO A 14 4.81 16.84 11.18
C PRO A 14 4.38 18.19 11.80
N PRO A 15 4.07 19.21 10.98
CA PRO A 15 3.56 20.49 11.46
C PRO A 15 2.24 20.29 12.22
N ALA A 16 2.07 21.08 13.28
CA ALA A 16 1.03 20.97 14.31
C ALA A 16 -0.43 21.20 13.86
N LEU A 17 -0.76 21.00 12.58
CA LEU A 17 -2.12 21.17 12.05
C LEU A 17 -2.99 19.91 12.16
N PHE A 18 -2.45 18.79 12.65
CA PHE A 18 -3.21 17.54 12.77
C PHE A 18 -3.06 16.95 14.18
N PRO A 19 -4.16 16.87 14.96
CA PRO A 19 -4.09 16.25 16.28
C PRO A 19 -3.73 14.77 16.13
N ALA A 20 -2.68 14.35 16.86
CA ALA A 20 -2.10 12.99 16.85
C ALA A 20 -3.10 11.86 17.20
N ALA A 21 -4.31 12.19 17.64
CA ALA A 21 -5.38 11.25 17.99
C ALA A 21 -6.06 10.58 16.77
N PHE A 22 -5.76 11.01 15.55
CA PHE A 22 -6.35 10.48 14.31
C PHE A 22 -5.35 9.70 13.42
N LEU A 23 -4.13 9.46 13.92
CA LEU A 23 -3.18 8.58 13.27
C LEU A 23 -3.63 7.13 13.53
N ALA A 24 -3.85 6.36 12.47
CA ALA A 24 -4.23 4.96 12.58
C ALA A 24 -3.19 4.19 13.43
N PRO A 25 -3.59 3.24 14.30
CA PRO A 25 -2.69 2.55 15.22
C PRO A 25 -1.49 1.85 14.58
N TRP A 26 -1.60 1.49 13.29
CA TRP A 26 -0.57 0.80 12.53
C TRP A 26 0.55 1.70 11.98
N ILE A 27 0.42 3.04 12.12
CA ILE A 27 1.48 4.00 11.76
C ILE A 27 2.76 3.81 12.61
N ARG A 28 2.70 3.02 13.71
CA ARG A 28 3.85 2.70 14.57
C ARG A 28 4.63 1.43 14.20
N GLN A 29 4.23 0.67 13.17
CA GLN A 29 4.83 -0.64 12.85
C GLN A 29 5.66 -0.63 11.56
N PHE A 30 6.59 0.32 11.42
CA PHE A 30 7.64 0.21 10.41
C PHE A 30 9.01 0.39 11.05
N PRO A 31 9.76 -0.68 11.35
CA PRO A 31 11.21 -0.56 11.28
C PRO A 31 11.56 -0.37 9.79
N ALA A 32 12.17 0.78 9.48
CA ALA A 32 13.01 0.89 8.31
C ALA A 32 14.23 0.00 8.57
N ASP A 33 14.14 -1.28 8.21
CA ASP A 33 15.26 -2.21 8.33
C ASP A 33 15.76 -2.57 6.93
N PRO A 34 16.88 -1.97 6.46
CA PRO A 34 17.43 -2.24 5.14
C PRO A 34 18.23 -3.56 5.07
N ASP A 35 18.27 -4.38 6.12
CA ASP A 35 19.21 -5.51 6.21
C ASP A 35 18.60 -6.89 6.53
N ARG A 36 17.46 -7.23 5.91
CA ARG A 36 17.05 -8.67 5.85
C ARG A 36 17.76 -9.38 4.70
N SER A 37 18.86 -10.04 5.06
CA SER A 37 19.58 -10.99 4.22
C SER A 37 18.68 -12.19 3.84
N VAL A 38 18.71 -12.56 2.56
CA VAL A 38 17.85 -13.55 1.86
C VAL A 38 18.24 -15.02 2.08
N GLU A 39 18.81 -15.37 3.24
CA GLU A 39 19.36 -16.71 3.47
C GLU A 39 18.69 -17.42 4.64
N GLU A 40 17.40 -17.76 4.50
CA GLU A 40 16.83 -18.92 5.23
C GLU A 40 15.58 -19.46 4.54
N LEU A 41 15.75 -20.13 3.39
CA LEU A 41 14.70 -20.90 2.73
C LEU A 41 15.21 -22.30 2.38
N ALA A 42 15.47 -23.11 3.41
CA ALA A 42 15.51 -24.57 3.28
C ALA A 42 15.37 -25.24 4.64
N ASP A 43 14.15 -25.54 5.07
CA ASP A 43 13.85 -26.88 5.62
C ASP A 43 12.35 -27.15 5.55
N THR A 44 12.01 -28.36 5.12
CA THR A 44 10.67 -28.87 4.86
C THR A 44 10.23 -29.73 6.03
N ASP A 45 9.16 -29.36 6.75
CA ASP A 45 8.12 -30.33 7.13
C ASP A 45 6.87 -29.68 7.75
N ASN A 46 5.71 -30.13 7.27
CA ASN A 46 4.32 -29.89 7.73
C ASN A 46 4.11 -29.07 9.02
N HIS A 47 3.66 -27.82 8.89
CA HIS A 47 3.07 -27.02 9.97
C HIS A 47 1.84 -26.25 9.43
N PRO A 48 0.82 -25.96 10.26
CA PRO A 48 -0.37 -25.15 9.90
C PRO A 48 -0.05 -23.65 9.68
N GLY A 49 1.08 -23.35 9.03
CA GLY A 49 1.53 -22.03 8.58
C GLY A 49 1.59 -21.89 7.05
N GLU A 50 1.06 -22.88 6.33
CA GLU A 50 1.05 -22.92 4.86
C GLU A 50 0.32 -21.71 4.24
N THR A 51 -0.71 -21.19 4.91
CA THR A 51 -1.47 -20.03 4.41
C THR A 51 -0.63 -18.75 4.39
N ILE A 52 0.17 -18.49 5.44
CA ILE A 52 0.96 -17.25 5.53
C ILE A 52 2.07 -17.26 4.47
N ALA A 53 2.73 -18.41 4.27
CA ALA A 53 3.78 -18.53 3.26
C ALA A 53 3.22 -18.34 1.84
N ILE A 54 2.05 -18.90 1.51
CA ILE A 54 1.44 -18.77 0.19
C ILE A 54 1.00 -17.33 -0.09
N GLU A 55 0.33 -16.67 0.86
CA GLU A 55 -0.15 -15.29 0.68
C GLU A 55 1.00 -14.29 0.50
N THR A 56 2.04 -14.39 1.33
CA THR A 56 3.24 -13.53 1.20
C THR A 56 3.99 -13.80 -0.11
N ILE A 57 4.17 -15.06 -0.52
CA ILE A 57 4.81 -15.40 -1.80
C ILE A 57 4.02 -14.84 -2.99
N VAL A 58 2.68 -14.86 -2.94
CA VAL A 58 1.83 -14.32 -4.00
C VAL A 58 1.95 -12.80 -4.08
N VAL A 59 1.99 -12.10 -2.94
CA VAL A 59 2.16 -10.63 -2.93
C VAL A 59 3.55 -10.22 -3.40
N GLU A 60 4.62 -10.88 -2.95
CA GLU A 60 5.96 -10.60 -3.45
C GLU A 60 6.05 -10.86 -4.96
N ARG A 61 5.46 -11.95 -5.45
CA ARG A 61 5.39 -12.24 -6.89
C ARG A 61 4.55 -11.22 -7.66
N ALA A 62 3.46 -10.72 -7.09
CA ALA A 62 2.65 -9.67 -7.69
C ALA A 62 3.44 -8.35 -7.78
N SER A 63 4.15 -7.97 -6.71
CA SER A 63 5.01 -6.79 -6.68
C SER A 63 6.18 -6.92 -7.67
N VAL A 64 6.83 -8.08 -7.75
CA VAL A 64 7.90 -8.36 -8.71
C VAL A 64 7.39 -8.39 -10.14
N ARG A 65 6.21 -8.94 -10.42
CA ARG A 65 5.58 -8.90 -11.76
C ARG A 65 5.15 -7.49 -12.16
N ALA A 66 4.53 -6.75 -11.24
CA ALA A 66 4.16 -5.35 -11.45
C ALA A 66 5.39 -4.49 -11.76
N ALA A 67 6.48 -4.69 -11.00
CA ALA A 67 7.75 -4.00 -11.19
C ALA A 67 8.51 -4.44 -12.45
N SER A 68 8.41 -5.70 -12.87
CA SER A 68 9.17 -6.23 -14.01
C SER A 68 8.46 -6.13 -15.37
N ILE A 69 7.12 -6.07 -15.41
CA ILE A 69 6.35 -6.15 -16.67
C ILE A 69 5.54 -4.88 -16.97
N GLY A 70 5.29 -4.02 -15.98
CA GLY A 70 4.36 -2.91 -16.19
C GLY A 70 2.92 -3.40 -16.43
N GLY A 71 2.58 -4.57 -15.87
CA GLY A 71 1.37 -5.32 -16.20
C GLY A 71 0.19 -5.09 -15.26
N GLN A 72 -0.98 -5.48 -15.74
CA GLN A 72 -2.24 -5.55 -15.01
C GLN A 72 -2.21 -6.74 -14.03
N LEU A 73 -2.61 -6.51 -12.77
CA LEU A 73 -2.78 -7.58 -11.79
C LEU A 73 -4.01 -8.44 -12.14
N THR A 74 -3.96 -9.72 -11.78
CA THR A 74 -5.14 -10.59 -11.77
C THR A 74 -6.04 -10.28 -10.56
N GLU A 75 -7.29 -10.73 -10.62
CA GLU A 75 -8.23 -10.57 -9.49
C GLU A 75 -7.70 -11.22 -8.21
N ALA A 76 -7.12 -12.42 -8.31
CA ALA A 76 -6.55 -13.13 -7.16
C ALA A 76 -5.36 -12.36 -6.54
N GLU A 77 -4.50 -11.78 -7.37
CA GLU A 77 -3.40 -10.92 -6.89
C GLU A 77 -3.93 -9.65 -6.22
N MET A 78 -5.00 -9.04 -6.76
CA MET A 78 -5.66 -7.91 -6.11
C MET A 78 -6.28 -8.27 -4.77
N VAL A 79 -6.96 -9.41 -4.65
CA VAL A 79 -7.52 -9.88 -3.37
C VAL A 79 -6.42 -10.07 -2.33
N ALA A 80 -5.29 -10.69 -2.72
CA ALA A 80 -4.14 -10.86 -1.83
C ALA A 80 -3.57 -9.50 -1.39
N VAL A 81 -3.39 -8.57 -2.32
CA VAL A 81 -2.93 -7.20 -2.01
C VAL A 81 -3.89 -6.49 -1.05
N LEU A 82 -5.20 -6.62 -1.22
CA LEU A 82 -6.20 -6.02 -0.32
C LEU A 82 -6.13 -6.61 1.09
N GLY A 83 -6.01 -7.93 1.21
CA GLY A 83 -5.84 -8.61 2.49
C GLY A 83 -4.59 -8.11 3.23
N GLU A 84 -3.45 -8.08 2.55
CA GLU A 84 -2.15 -7.65 3.10
C GLU A 84 -2.05 -6.13 3.35
N ALA A 85 -2.87 -5.34 2.66
CA ALA A 85 -3.07 -3.93 2.94
C ALA A 85 -3.98 -3.67 4.16
N GLY A 86 -4.60 -4.71 4.72
CA GLY A 86 -5.47 -4.65 5.90
C GLY A 86 -6.92 -4.29 5.60
N TRP A 87 -7.37 -4.39 4.35
CA TRP A 87 -8.78 -4.22 4.02
C TRP A 87 -9.61 -5.37 4.60
N PRO A 88 -10.76 -5.11 5.23
CA PRO A 88 -11.64 -6.17 5.69
C PRO A 88 -12.23 -6.92 4.49
N ALA A 89 -12.30 -8.25 4.59
CA ALA A 89 -12.82 -9.12 3.53
C ALA A 89 -14.21 -8.70 3.02
N ALA A 90 -15.06 -8.16 3.91
CA ALA A 90 -16.39 -7.66 3.55
C ALA A 90 -16.38 -6.47 2.57
N LEU A 91 -15.27 -5.73 2.47
CA LEU A 91 -15.09 -4.63 1.52
C LEU A 91 -14.31 -5.01 0.27
N HIS A 92 -13.77 -6.24 0.17
CA HIS A 92 -12.92 -6.64 -0.96
C HIS A 92 -13.65 -6.51 -2.30
N ALA A 93 -14.90 -6.98 -2.40
CA ALA A 93 -15.67 -6.86 -3.63
C ALA A 93 -15.85 -5.40 -4.09
N GLN A 94 -16.06 -4.48 -3.14
CA GLN A 94 -16.21 -3.06 -3.43
C GLN A 94 -14.87 -2.43 -3.86
N ALA A 95 -13.79 -2.75 -3.15
CA ALA A 95 -12.45 -2.28 -3.45
C ALA A 95 -11.97 -2.77 -4.83
N LEU A 96 -12.28 -4.01 -5.19
CA LEU A 96 -11.99 -4.58 -6.51
C LEU A 96 -12.71 -3.82 -7.62
N ALA A 97 -14.01 -3.54 -7.45
CA ALA A 97 -14.81 -2.80 -8.42
C ALA A 97 -14.26 -1.38 -8.65
N VAL A 98 -13.92 -0.68 -7.57
CA VAL A 98 -13.30 0.66 -7.63
C VAL A 98 -11.94 0.58 -8.33
N ALA A 99 -11.02 -0.27 -7.89
CA ALA A 99 -9.70 -0.38 -8.49
C ALA A 99 -9.73 -0.82 -9.97
N TRP A 100 -10.70 -1.67 -10.35
CA TRP A 100 -10.89 -2.05 -11.76
C TRP A 100 -11.37 -0.87 -12.61
N CYS A 101 -12.26 -0.06 -12.09
CA CYS A 101 -12.76 1.12 -12.80
C CYS A 101 -11.66 2.19 -12.93
N GLU A 102 -10.92 2.44 -11.85
CA GLU A 102 -9.89 3.49 -11.77
C GLU A 102 -8.65 3.18 -12.62
N SER A 103 -8.14 1.94 -12.56
CA SER A 103 -6.83 1.61 -13.18
C SER A 103 -6.83 0.32 -14.00
N LYS A 104 -7.97 -0.38 -14.07
CA LYS A 104 -8.02 -1.78 -14.52
C LYS A 104 -7.03 -2.66 -13.75
N TRP A 105 -6.82 -2.40 -12.46
CA TRP A 105 -5.80 -3.08 -11.64
C TRP A 105 -4.37 -2.94 -12.16
N SER A 106 -4.04 -1.81 -12.80
CA SER A 106 -2.68 -1.50 -13.23
C SER A 106 -1.95 -0.71 -12.14
N PRO A 107 -0.89 -1.26 -11.52
CA PRO A 107 -0.11 -0.56 -10.50
C PRO A 107 0.62 0.68 -11.03
N ASN A 108 0.90 0.70 -12.34
CA ASN A 108 1.60 1.80 -13.01
C ASN A 108 0.64 2.80 -13.69
N ALA A 109 -0.66 2.75 -13.36
CA ALA A 109 -1.63 3.69 -13.91
C ALA A 109 -1.33 5.13 -13.46
N ASP A 110 -1.26 6.03 -14.43
CA ASP A 110 -1.01 7.45 -14.22
C ASP A 110 -2.11 8.28 -14.89
N GLY A 111 -3.00 8.82 -14.06
CA GLY A 111 -4.17 9.59 -14.48
C GLY A 111 -4.07 11.07 -14.11
N ASP A 112 -5.07 11.84 -14.56
CA ASP A 112 -5.22 13.26 -14.25
C ASP A 112 -3.94 14.10 -14.46
N GLN A 113 -3.26 13.87 -15.58
CA GLN A 113 -2.02 14.55 -15.96
C GLN A 113 -0.91 14.40 -14.91
N GLY A 114 -0.77 13.22 -14.30
CA GLY A 114 0.30 12.97 -13.33
C GLY A 114 -0.15 13.03 -11.87
N ARG A 115 -1.43 13.35 -11.59
CA ARG A 115 -1.90 13.60 -10.23
C ARG A 115 -2.41 12.36 -9.54
N SER A 116 -3.05 11.46 -10.28
CA SER A 116 -3.74 10.29 -9.76
C SER A 116 -2.94 9.03 -10.07
N LYS A 117 -2.55 8.28 -9.03
CA LYS A 117 -1.51 7.25 -9.15
C LYS A 117 -1.97 5.86 -8.72
N GLY A 118 -1.53 4.87 -9.50
CA GLY A 118 -1.59 3.45 -9.22
C GLY A 118 -3.00 2.86 -9.15
N LEU A 119 -3.12 1.75 -8.43
CA LEU A 119 -4.31 0.88 -8.39
C LEU A 119 -5.61 1.63 -8.10
N PHE A 120 -5.56 2.56 -7.15
CA PHE A 120 -6.72 3.33 -6.67
C PHE A 120 -6.72 4.78 -7.15
N GLN A 121 -5.86 5.14 -8.11
CA GLN A 121 -5.78 6.49 -8.69
C GLN A 121 -5.75 7.60 -7.61
N LEU A 122 -4.90 7.42 -6.61
CA LEU A 122 -4.81 8.31 -5.47
C LEU A 122 -4.04 9.58 -5.82
N ASN A 123 -4.52 10.73 -5.35
CA ASN A 123 -3.81 12.00 -5.50
C ASN A 123 -2.43 11.98 -4.80
N ALA A 124 -1.36 11.97 -5.60
CA ALA A 124 0.04 11.89 -5.15
C ALA A 124 0.45 13.04 -4.21
N ALA A 125 -0.12 14.23 -4.42
CA ALA A 125 0.21 15.41 -3.63
C ALA A 125 -0.51 15.46 -2.27
N THR A 126 -1.42 14.53 -1.99
CA THR A 126 -2.25 14.56 -0.76
C THR A 126 -2.19 13.26 0.01
N TRP A 127 -2.64 12.15 -0.57
CA TRP A 127 -2.98 10.95 0.20
C TRP A 127 -1.76 10.17 0.68
N PHE A 128 -0.69 10.16 -0.12
CA PHE A 128 0.57 9.51 0.27
C PHE A 128 1.19 10.19 1.49
N TRP A 129 1.27 11.53 1.48
CA TRP A 129 1.73 12.31 2.63
C TRP A 129 0.84 12.13 3.85
N TYR A 130 -0.49 12.12 3.66
CA TYR A 130 -1.44 11.86 4.75
C TYR A 130 -1.19 10.49 5.40
N ALA A 131 -0.90 9.46 4.59
CA ALA A 131 -0.58 8.13 5.07
C ALA A 131 0.86 7.98 5.61
N GLY A 132 1.68 9.04 5.58
CA GLY A 132 3.08 9.00 6.02
C GLY A 132 3.99 8.20 5.09
N VAL A 133 3.63 8.08 3.81
CA VAL A 133 4.37 7.32 2.79
C VAL A 133 4.97 8.27 1.76
N ASP A 134 6.20 7.99 1.33
CA ASP A 134 6.84 8.66 0.21
C ASP A 134 6.00 8.47 -1.08
N PRO A 135 5.54 9.56 -1.73
CA PRO A 135 4.79 9.47 -2.98
C PRO A 135 5.52 8.74 -4.09
N GLU A 136 6.86 8.67 -4.11
CA GLU A 136 7.61 7.93 -5.14
C GLU A 136 7.29 6.43 -5.14
N ARG A 137 6.77 5.90 -4.04
CA ARG A 137 6.35 4.50 -3.90
C ARG A 137 4.97 4.20 -4.47
N TRP A 138 4.36 5.14 -5.19
CA TRP A 138 2.97 5.02 -5.66
C TRP A 138 2.68 3.80 -6.54
N ALA A 139 3.69 3.30 -7.26
CA ALA A 139 3.59 2.16 -8.17
C ALA A 139 3.69 0.80 -7.47
N ASP A 140 4.11 0.76 -6.20
CA ASP A 140 4.06 -0.45 -5.38
C ASP A 140 2.57 -0.74 -5.05
N PRO A 141 2.02 -1.87 -5.52
CA PRO A 141 0.60 -2.16 -5.38
C PRO A 141 0.15 -2.26 -3.92
N LEU A 142 0.99 -2.82 -3.05
CA LEU A 142 0.70 -2.95 -1.62
C LEU A 142 0.70 -1.60 -0.94
N VAL A 143 1.67 -0.74 -1.28
CA VAL A 143 1.70 0.64 -0.79
C VAL A 143 0.46 1.40 -1.23
N ASN A 144 0.12 1.36 -2.52
CA ASN A 144 -1.04 2.06 -3.06
C ASN A 144 -2.34 1.63 -2.37
N ALA A 145 -2.54 0.32 -2.18
CA ALA A 145 -3.71 -0.23 -1.50
C ALA A 145 -3.78 0.17 0.00
N ARG A 146 -2.64 0.28 0.69
CA ARG A 146 -2.59 0.79 2.09
C ARG A 146 -2.96 2.26 2.18
N VAL A 147 -2.45 3.09 1.26
CA VAL A 147 -2.83 4.50 1.20
C VAL A 147 -4.33 4.64 0.89
N ALA A 148 -4.86 3.84 -0.05
CA ALA A 148 -6.29 3.82 -0.34
C ALA A 148 -7.14 3.45 0.90
N TRP A 149 -6.67 2.47 1.68
CA TRP A 149 -7.34 2.10 2.93
C TRP A 149 -7.34 3.25 3.95
N ALA A 150 -6.23 3.97 4.09
CA ALA A 150 -6.13 5.14 4.95
C ALA A 150 -7.07 6.26 4.49
N THR A 151 -7.16 6.50 3.18
CA THR A 151 -8.09 7.46 2.58
C THR A 151 -9.55 7.08 2.83
N TYR A 152 -9.91 5.81 2.67
CA TYR A 152 -11.26 5.32 2.98
C TYR A 152 -11.60 5.53 4.46
N GLN A 153 -10.69 5.16 5.37
CA GLN A 153 -10.89 5.36 6.81
C GLN A 153 -11.00 6.84 7.18
N TYR A 154 -10.24 7.72 6.53
CA TYR A 154 -10.35 9.16 6.71
C TYR A 154 -11.77 9.64 6.38
N ASP A 155 -12.33 9.25 5.24
CA ASP A 155 -13.69 9.64 4.85
C ASP A 155 -14.72 9.21 5.89
N ILE A 156 -14.69 7.94 6.29
CA ILE A 156 -15.61 7.40 7.31
C ILE A 156 -15.43 8.11 8.65
N GLY A 157 -14.19 8.32 9.09
CA GLY A 157 -13.88 9.01 10.35
C GLY A 157 -14.35 10.48 10.38
N ARG A 158 -14.55 11.09 9.21
CA ARG A 158 -15.09 12.44 9.04
C ARG A 158 -16.61 12.47 8.86
N GLY A 159 -17.26 11.31 8.83
CA GLY A 159 -18.69 11.17 8.58
C GLY A 159 -19.09 11.39 7.13
N TYR A 160 -18.15 11.24 6.19
CA TYR A 160 -18.47 11.22 4.76
C TYR A 160 -19.00 9.84 4.35
N GLU A 161 -19.70 9.83 3.22
CA GLU A 161 -20.15 8.57 2.61
C GLU A 161 -18.94 7.71 2.20
N PRO A 162 -19.06 6.38 2.25
CA PRO A 162 -18.04 5.47 1.73
C PRO A 162 -17.65 5.83 0.29
N TRP A 163 -16.36 5.67 -0.03
CA TRP A 163 -15.82 5.90 -1.38
C TRP A 163 -15.91 7.35 -1.87
N THR A 164 -16.03 8.34 -0.98
CA THR A 164 -16.20 9.76 -1.37
C THR A 164 -15.06 10.27 -2.27
N GLN A 165 -13.80 9.89 -1.99
CA GLN A 165 -12.66 10.35 -2.80
C GLN A 165 -12.59 9.82 -4.24
N TRP A 166 -13.34 8.77 -4.58
CA TRP A 166 -13.26 8.12 -5.90
C TRP A 166 -14.43 8.53 -6.78
N SER A 167 -14.17 8.73 -8.07
CA SER A 167 -15.25 8.95 -9.05
C SER A 167 -15.92 7.62 -9.41
N CYS A 168 -15.13 6.56 -9.52
CA CYS A 168 -15.65 5.20 -9.61
C CYS A 168 -16.26 4.78 -8.26
N LYS A 169 -17.46 4.20 -8.31
CA LYS A 169 -18.15 3.65 -7.15
C LYS A 169 -18.26 2.12 -7.28
N PRO A 170 -18.42 1.39 -6.16
CA PRO A 170 -18.64 -0.05 -6.18
C PRO A 170 -19.82 -0.50 -7.05
#